data_AF-A0A1L9T1H0-F1
#
_entry.id   AF-A0A1L9T1H0-F1
#
_cell.length_a   1.000
_cell.length_b   1.000
_cell.length_c   1.000
_cell.angle_alpha   90.00
_cell.angle_beta   90.00
_cell.angle_gamma   90.00
#
_symmetry.space_group_name_H-M   'P 1'
#
loop_
_entity.id
_entity.type
_entity.pdbx_description
1 polymer ?
#
loop_
_entity_poly.entity_id
_entity_poly.type
_entity_poly.pdbx_seq_one_letter_code
_entity_poly.pdbx_strand_id
1 'polypeptide(L)'
;MLCNDPKCICHPRKPKPFQRLQLTLRGSKPDQVCRLDQEGAQLDIIFDLIGNNIHLRESIRDPEFRDAAYSINFFIESKMMQFENLKGLPNNDLLLSFRMRSSFCCVWGKNKMTYKEKYLGFTPNKLESRLYNDFYQCDWPEQHLELLMPADRIMGWKTVALILKTFKRISAENWCHMVKIGKKKKFPRVAGLDWMAIEADVMPKKETLPPTPAMTPEEEKKMYFFSQQKKIAAKRAYHQQLAALAR
;
A
#
# COMPACT_ATOMS: atom_id res chain seq x y z
N MET A 1 11.44 -50.80 -4.90
CA MET A 1 10.67 -50.64 -3.65
C MET A 1 10.31 -49.17 -3.52
N LEU A 2 9.02 -48.82 -3.55
CA LEU A 2 8.57 -47.47 -3.25
C LEU A 2 8.75 -47.23 -1.75
N CYS A 3 9.51 -46.20 -1.38
CA CYS A 3 9.76 -45.88 0.03
C CYS A 3 8.46 -45.35 0.64
N ASN A 4 7.90 -46.07 1.62
CA ASN A 4 6.66 -45.69 2.31
C ASN A 4 6.88 -44.70 3.47
N ASP A 5 8.12 -44.25 3.71
CA ASP A 5 8.41 -43.26 4.75
C ASP A 5 8.07 -41.84 4.24
N PRO A 6 7.05 -41.16 4.78
CA PRO A 6 6.64 -39.82 4.36
C PRO A 6 7.67 -38.73 4.70
N LYS A 7 8.71 -39.04 5.48
CA LYS A 7 9.83 -38.15 5.81
C LYS A 7 11.08 -38.44 4.99
N CYS A 8 11.08 -39.46 4.12
CA CYS A 8 12.22 -39.76 3.25
C CYS A 8 12.51 -38.58 2.32
N ILE A 9 13.80 -38.21 2.22
CA ILE A 9 14.32 -37.15 1.33
C ILE A 9 14.00 -37.46 -0.15
N CYS A 10 13.75 -38.72 -0.46
CA CYS A 10 13.34 -39.22 -1.76
C CYS A 10 11.93 -38.80 -2.20
N HIS A 11 11.07 -38.36 -1.26
CA HIS A 11 9.77 -37.80 -1.61
C HIS A 11 9.90 -36.34 -2.01
N PRO A 12 9.24 -35.89 -3.09
CA PRO A 12 9.11 -34.47 -3.37
C PRO A 12 8.54 -33.78 -2.13
N ARG A 13 9.27 -32.80 -1.59
CA ARG A 13 8.76 -32.00 -0.47
C ARG A 13 7.42 -31.42 -0.89
N LYS A 14 6.37 -31.74 -0.14
CA LYS A 14 5.06 -31.09 -0.32
C LYS A 14 5.31 -29.58 -0.31
N PRO A 15 4.84 -28.83 -1.32
CA PRO A 15 4.98 -27.39 -1.30
C PRO A 15 4.35 -26.87 0.00
N LYS A 16 5.09 -26.03 0.75
CA LYS A 16 4.52 -25.39 1.93
C LYS A 16 3.23 -24.67 1.49
N PRO A 17 2.11 -24.84 2.22
CA PRO A 17 0.91 -24.08 1.91
C PRO A 17 1.27 -22.60 1.95
N PHE A 18 0.89 -21.88 0.91
CA PHE A 18 1.12 -20.44 0.84
C PHE A 18 0.31 -19.79 1.97
N GLN A 19 0.99 -19.11 2.89
CA GLN A 19 0.30 -18.52 4.03
C GLN A 19 -0.59 -17.38 3.56
N ARG A 20 -1.89 -17.56 3.76
CA ARG A 20 -2.93 -16.71 3.19
C ARG A 20 -2.96 -15.36 3.92
N LEU A 21 -2.81 -14.29 3.15
CA LEU A 21 -3.26 -12.98 3.60
C LEU A 21 -4.77 -13.02 3.73
N GLN A 22 -5.31 -12.34 4.74
CA GLN A 22 -6.75 -12.12 4.83
C GLN A 22 -7.01 -10.65 4.57
N LEU A 23 -7.95 -10.38 3.68
CA LEU A 23 -8.33 -9.02 3.33
C LEU A 23 -9.85 -8.89 3.46
N THR A 24 -10.27 -7.95 4.28
CA THR A 24 -11.69 -7.66 4.49
C THR A 24 -11.98 -6.25 4.02
N LEU A 25 -13.04 -6.10 3.23
CA LEU A 25 -13.64 -4.83 2.85
C LEU A 25 -14.81 -4.54 3.78
N ARG A 26 -14.87 -3.33 4.33
CA ARG A 26 -15.97 -2.85 5.16
C ARG A 26 -16.55 -1.56 4.59
N GLY A 27 -17.86 -1.46 4.61
CA GLY A 27 -18.60 -0.25 4.27
C GLY A 27 -18.94 0.59 5.49
N SER A 28 -19.84 1.55 5.29
CA SER A 28 -20.32 2.44 6.35
C SER A 28 -21.36 1.76 7.27
N LYS A 29 -22.05 0.73 6.76
CA LYS A 29 -23.04 -0.02 7.55
C LYS A 29 -22.44 -1.31 8.15
N PRO A 30 -22.92 -1.76 9.33
CA PRO A 30 -22.38 -2.96 9.98
C PRO A 30 -22.49 -4.26 9.17
N ASP A 31 -23.50 -4.37 8.31
CA ASP A 31 -23.76 -5.49 7.40
C ASP A 31 -22.91 -5.43 6.12
N GLN A 32 -22.30 -4.29 5.82
CA GLN A 32 -21.39 -4.12 4.69
C GLN A 32 -20.01 -4.64 5.06
N VAL A 33 -19.86 -5.97 5.04
CA VAL A 33 -18.58 -6.64 5.26
C VAL A 33 -18.40 -7.72 4.21
N CYS A 34 -17.30 -7.69 3.48
CA CYS A 34 -16.96 -8.70 2.49
C CYS A 34 -15.51 -9.16 2.67
N ARG A 35 -15.30 -10.49 2.69
CA ARG A 35 -13.94 -11.03 2.62
C ARG A 35 -13.51 -11.15 1.17
N LEU A 36 -12.33 -10.64 0.88
CA LEU A 36 -11.74 -10.61 -0.45
C LEU A 36 -10.76 -11.75 -0.69
N ASP A 37 -10.42 -12.53 0.33
CA ASP A 37 -9.70 -13.79 0.18
C ASP A 37 -10.65 -14.98 -0.04
N GLN A 38 -10.28 -15.88 -0.95
CA GLN A 38 -11.02 -17.08 -1.28
C GLN A 38 -10.13 -18.32 -1.36
N GLU A 39 -10.75 -19.49 -1.18
CA GLU A 39 -10.07 -20.76 -1.35
C GLU A 39 -9.67 -20.98 -2.82
N GLY A 40 -8.53 -21.65 -3.05
CA GLY A 40 -7.98 -21.85 -4.40
C GLY A 40 -7.28 -20.62 -5.00
N ALA A 41 -7.49 -19.42 -4.44
CA ALA A 41 -6.79 -18.20 -4.84
C ALA A 41 -5.62 -17.86 -3.92
N GLN A 42 -4.60 -17.23 -4.50
CA GLN A 42 -3.49 -16.62 -3.81
C GLN A 42 -3.65 -15.10 -3.82
N LEU A 43 -3.77 -14.52 -2.63
CA LEU A 43 -3.78 -13.08 -2.42
C LEU A 43 -2.39 -12.60 -2.00
N ASP A 44 -1.91 -11.56 -2.69
CA ASP A 44 -0.63 -10.92 -2.44
C ASP A 44 -0.79 -9.40 -2.39
N ILE A 45 0.04 -8.77 -1.55
CA ILE A 45 0.19 -7.33 -1.49
C ILE A 45 1.65 -6.93 -1.72
N ILE A 46 1.85 -5.86 -2.49
CA ILE A 46 3.16 -5.26 -2.72
C ILE A 46 3.07 -3.80 -2.31
N PHE A 47 3.97 -3.39 -1.43
CA PHE A 47 4.14 -2.00 -1.02
C PHE A 47 5.27 -1.39 -1.86
N ASP A 48 4.93 -0.51 -2.80
CA ASP A 48 5.90 0.21 -3.60
C ASP A 48 6.43 1.41 -2.80
N LEU A 49 7.70 1.34 -2.42
CA LEU A 49 8.38 2.37 -1.63
C LEU A 49 8.67 3.65 -2.44
N ILE A 50 8.82 3.53 -3.77
CA ILE A 50 9.14 4.64 -4.67
C ILE A 50 7.86 5.37 -5.03
N GLY A 51 6.88 4.64 -5.59
CA GLY A 51 5.58 5.20 -5.96
C GLY A 51 4.71 5.59 -4.76
N ASN A 52 4.98 5.02 -3.57
CA ASN A 52 4.11 5.11 -2.40
C ASN A 52 2.72 4.51 -2.68
N ASN A 53 2.69 3.45 -3.49
CA ASN A 53 1.48 2.79 -3.97
C ASN A 53 1.38 1.39 -3.37
N ILE A 54 0.17 0.84 -3.41
CA ILE A 54 -0.10 -0.55 -3.05
C ILE A 54 -0.53 -1.28 -4.32
N HIS A 55 0.08 -2.44 -4.58
CA HIS A 55 -0.41 -3.36 -5.59
C HIS A 55 -1.09 -4.53 -4.89
N LEU A 56 -2.36 -4.73 -5.17
CA LEU A 56 -3.14 -5.82 -4.64
C LEU A 56 -3.37 -6.84 -5.75
N ARG A 57 -2.82 -8.05 -5.59
CA ARG A 57 -2.85 -9.10 -6.59
C ARG A 57 -3.63 -10.30 -6.09
N GLU A 58 -4.52 -10.80 -6.94
CA GLU A 58 -5.11 -12.13 -6.80
C GLU A 58 -4.62 -13.00 -7.95
N SER A 59 -4.29 -14.25 -7.65
CA SER A 59 -3.88 -15.26 -8.63
C SER A 59 -4.63 -16.56 -8.37
N ILE A 60 -5.36 -17.04 -9.37
CA ILE A 60 -6.24 -18.20 -9.31
C ILE A 60 -5.71 -19.21 -10.32
N ARG A 61 -5.41 -20.43 -9.87
CA ARG A 61 -5.09 -21.53 -10.78
C ARG A 61 -6.38 -22.22 -11.17
N ASP A 62 -6.48 -22.61 -12.42
CA ASP A 62 -7.60 -23.40 -12.86
C ASP A 62 -7.53 -24.81 -12.23
N PRO A 63 -8.60 -25.28 -11.57
CA PRO A 63 -8.61 -26.58 -10.94
C PRO A 63 -8.67 -27.75 -11.94
N GLU A 64 -9.19 -27.52 -13.15
CA GLU A 64 -9.34 -28.54 -14.20
C GLU A 64 -8.16 -28.51 -15.17
N PHE A 65 -7.62 -27.33 -15.47
CA PHE A 65 -6.55 -27.12 -16.44
C PHE A 65 -5.25 -26.68 -15.76
N ARG A 66 -4.36 -27.64 -15.47
CA ARG A 66 -3.13 -27.45 -14.67
C ARG A 66 -2.24 -26.29 -15.10
N ASP A 67 -2.17 -26.00 -16.41
CA ASP A 67 -1.31 -24.96 -16.98
C ASP A 67 -2.06 -23.63 -17.21
N ALA A 68 -3.35 -23.58 -16.86
CA ALA A 68 -4.16 -22.38 -16.93
C ALA A 68 -4.21 -21.64 -15.60
N ALA A 69 -4.10 -20.32 -15.66
CA ALA A 69 -4.20 -19.46 -14.48
C ALA A 69 -4.72 -18.07 -14.87
N TYR A 70 -5.47 -17.47 -13.96
CA TYR A 70 -5.91 -16.09 -14.02
C TYR A 70 -5.19 -15.28 -12.94
N SER A 71 -4.79 -14.07 -13.26
CA SER A 71 -4.34 -13.12 -12.25
C SER A 71 -4.84 -11.72 -12.55
N ILE A 72 -5.23 -11.02 -11.49
CA ILE A 72 -5.61 -9.61 -11.54
C ILE A 72 -4.73 -8.83 -10.58
N ASN A 73 -4.31 -7.64 -10.99
CA ASN A 73 -3.49 -6.75 -10.19
C ASN A 73 -4.08 -5.34 -10.18
N PHE A 74 -4.47 -4.87 -9.00
CA PHE A 74 -4.96 -3.53 -8.76
C PHE A 74 -3.82 -2.60 -8.38
N PHE A 75 -3.84 -1.39 -8.94
CA PHE A 75 -2.86 -0.36 -8.64
C PHE A 75 -3.55 0.73 -7.81
N ILE A 76 -3.34 0.69 -6.50
CA ILE A 76 -3.91 1.63 -5.54
C ILE A 76 -2.86 2.72 -5.28
N GLU A 77 -3.09 3.90 -5.86
CA GLU A 77 -2.16 5.01 -5.71
C GLU A 77 -2.25 5.66 -4.32
N SER A 78 -1.14 6.23 -3.85
CA SER A 78 -1.06 7.01 -2.59
C SER A 78 -2.20 8.02 -2.42
N LYS A 79 -2.60 8.69 -3.51
CA LYS A 79 -3.66 9.71 -3.50
C LYS A 79 -5.07 9.13 -3.29
N MET A 80 -5.27 7.84 -3.58
CA MET A 80 -6.55 7.15 -3.50
C MET A 80 -6.85 6.64 -2.10
N MET A 81 -5.81 6.44 -1.28
CA MET A 81 -5.91 5.83 0.02
C MET A 81 -5.64 6.82 1.15
N GLN A 82 -6.13 6.47 2.34
CA GLN A 82 -5.82 7.14 3.59
C GLN A 82 -5.50 6.09 4.64
N PHE A 83 -4.31 6.22 5.23
CA PHE A 83 -3.87 5.40 6.35
C PHE A 83 -4.77 5.62 7.57
N GLU A 84 -5.20 4.52 8.19
CA GLU A 84 -5.97 4.58 9.44
C GLU A 84 -5.16 4.01 10.60
N ASN A 85 -4.62 2.80 10.45
CA ASN A 85 -3.95 2.13 11.54
C ASN A 85 -2.97 1.05 11.10
N LEU A 86 -2.01 0.74 11.97
CA LEU A 86 -1.11 -0.38 11.84
C LEU A 86 -0.83 -1.01 13.20
N LYS A 87 -1.39 -2.18 13.45
CA LYS A 87 -1.35 -2.86 14.75
C LYS A 87 -0.61 -4.18 14.64
N GLY A 88 0.29 -4.44 15.59
CA GLY A 88 0.93 -5.73 15.74
C GLY A 88 0.22 -6.56 16.80
N LEU A 89 -0.33 -7.69 16.39
CA LEU A 89 -1.14 -8.58 17.23
C LEU A 89 -0.26 -9.44 18.15
N PRO A 90 -0.80 -9.99 19.26
CA PRO A 90 -0.03 -10.80 20.22
C PRO A 90 0.68 -12.01 19.60
N ASN A 91 0.15 -12.57 18.52
CA ASN A 91 0.73 -13.67 17.76
C ASN A 91 1.84 -13.24 16.77
N ASN A 92 2.21 -11.96 16.74
CA ASN A 92 3.14 -11.32 15.79
C ASN A 92 2.58 -11.11 14.38
N ASP A 93 1.28 -11.30 14.16
CA ASP A 93 0.64 -10.87 12.93
C ASP A 93 0.53 -9.35 12.88
N LEU A 94 0.39 -8.82 11.68
CA LEU A 94 0.28 -7.39 11.43
C LEU A 94 -1.07 -7.08 10.78
N LEU A 95 -1.86 -6.24 11.45
CA LEU A 95 -3.13 -5.74 10.95
C LEU A 95 -2.95 -4.31 10.43
N LEU A 96 -3.06 -4.14 9.11
CA LEU A 96 -3.07 -2.85 8.44
C LEU A 96 -4.52 -2.45 8.14
N SER A 97 -4.92 -1.25 8.54
CA SER A 97 -6.22 -0.65 8.22
C SER A 97 -6.00 0.63 7.40
N PHE A 98 -6.66 0.72 6.26
CA PHE A 98 -6.66 1.92 5.42
C PHE A 98 -7.99 2.04 4.69
N ARG A 99 -8.40 3.27 4.38
CA ARG A 99 -9.63 3.54 3.63
C ARG A 99 -9.35 4.10 2.25
N MET A 100 -10.22 3.80 1.31
CA MET A 100 -10.28 4.52 0.05
C MET A 100 -10.89 5.90 0.29
N ARG A 101 -10.37 6.92 -0.38
CA ARG A 101 -11.00 8.25 -0.37
C ARG A 101 -12.27 8.19 -1.20
N SER A 102 -13.33 8.84 -0.73
CA SER A 102 -14.66 8.79 -1.34
C SER A 102 -14.68 9.12 -2.84
N SER A 103 -13.79 10.02 -3.31
CA SER A 103 -13.66 10.37 -4.73
C SER A 103 -13.16 9.22 -5.62
N PHE A 104 -12.66 8.14 -5.03
CA PHE A 104 -12.11 6.94 -5.70
C PHE A 104 -12.91 5.67 -5.38
N CYS A 105 -14.01 5.76 -4.62
CA CYS A 105 -14.96 4.66 -4.41
C CYS A 105 -15.95 4.51 -5.59
N CYS A 106 -15.75 5.22 -6.70
CA CYS A 106 -16.68 5.25 -7.81
C CYS A 106 -16.57 3.98 -8.69
N VAL A 107 -17.71 3.39 -9.03
CA VAL A 107 -17.80 2.22 -9.95
C VAL A 107 -17.57 2.61 -11.41
N TRP A 108 -17.55 3.90 -11.75
CA TRP A 108 -17.37 4.40 -13.12
C TRP A 108 -16.67 5.76 -13.16
N GLY A 109 -16.21 6.14 -14.35
CA GLY A 109 -15.62 7.46 -14.61
C GLY A 109 -14.11 7.54 -14.43
N LYS A 110 -13.56 8.75 -14.58
CA LYS A 110 -12.13 9.02 -14.65
C LYS A 110 -11.35 8.67 -13.37
N ASN A 111 -12.03 8.67 -12.22
CA ASN A 111 -11.42 8.34 -10.93
C ASN A 111 -11.52 6.86 -10.58
N LYS A 112 -12.04 6.01 -11.48
CA LYS A 112 -12.07 4.58 -11.25
C LYS A 112 -10.64 4.04 -11.16
N MET A 113 -10.41 3.17 -10.18
CA MET A 113 -9.14 2.48 -9.98
C MET A 113 -8.72 1.73 -11.26
N THR A 114 -7.42 1.60 -11.49
CA THR A 114 -6.92 0.83 -12.63
C THR A 114 -6.48 -0.57 -12.20
N TYR A 115 -6.66 -1.53 -13.10
CA TYR A 115 -6.24 -2.91 -12.90
C TYR A 115 -5.63 -3.49 -14.17
N LYS A 116 -4.86 -4.56 -14.01
CA LYS A 116 -4.34 -5.37 -15.13
C LYS A 116 -4.69 -6.83 -14.90
N GLU A 117 -5.26 -7.45 -15.91
CA GLU A 117 -5.51 -8.89 -15.95
C GLU A 117 -4.45 -9.59 -16.78
N LYS A 118 -4.17 -10.84 -16.40
CA LYS A 118 -3.37 -11.76 -17.19
C LYS A 118 -4.01 -13.14 -17.14
N TYR A 119 -4.14 -13.73 -18.31
CA TYR A 119 -4.55 -15.12 -18.50
C TYR A 119 -3.31 -15.88 -18.98
N LEU A 120 -2.99 -16.96 -18.29
CA LEU A 120 -2.03 -17.97 -18.72
C LEU A 120 -2.83 -19.17 -19.18
N GLY A 121 -2.52 -19.70 -20.38
CA GLY A 121 -3.25 -20.83 -20.94
C GLY A 121 -4.68 -20.49 -21.38
N PHE A 122 -5.41 -21.52 -21.80
CA PHE A 122 -6.83 -21.44 -22.10
C PHE A 122 -7.61 -22.09 -20.96
N THR A 123 -8.63 -21.39 -20.47
CA THR A 123 -9.66 -21.97 -19.60
C THR A 123 -11.02 -21.74 -20.25
N PRO A 124 -11.87 -22.77 -20.39
CA PRO A 124 -13.22 -22.62 -20.92
C PRO A 124 -14.14 -21.88 -19.94
N ASN A 125 -13.84 -21.93 -18.64
CA ASN A 125 -14.64 -21.34 -17.58
C ASN A 125 -14.00 -20.03 -17.11
N LYS A 126 -14.81 -18.99 -16.91
CA LYS A 126 -14.31 -17.75 -16.33
C LYS A 126 -13.98 -17.99 -14.85
N LEU A 127 -12.73 -17.74 -14.46
CA LEU A 127 -12.31 -17.79 -13.06
C LEU A 127 -12.82 -16.54 -12.34
N GLU A 128 -13.61 -16.75 -11.29
CA GLU A 128 -14.25 -15.65 -10.55
C GLU A 128 -13.30 -15.03 -9.53
N SER A 129 -13.10 -13.72 -9.65
CA SER A 129 -12.20 -12.93 -8.81
C SER A 129 -12.96 -12.16 -7.76
N ARG A 130 -12.63 -12.39 -6.48
CA ARG A 130 -13.18 -11.59 -5.37
C ARG A 130 -12.71 -10.15 -5.44
N LEU A 131 -11.46 -9.91 -5.85
CA LEU A 131 -10.99 -8.53 -6.01
C LEU A 131 -11.71 -7.78 -7.14
N TYR A 132 -12.05 -8.46 -8.23
CA TYR A 132 -12.82 -7.83 -9.31
C TYR A 132 -14.29 -7.63 -8.90
N ASN A 133 -14.96 -8.70 -8.47
CA ASN A 133 -16.40 -8.68 -8.24
C ASN A 133 -16.78 -7.92 -6.96
N ASP A 134 -16.04 -8.12 -5.87
CA ASP A 134 -16.44 -7.62 -4.56
C ASP A 134 -15.72 -6.32 -4.14
N PHE A 135 -14.57 -6.01 -4.74
CA PHE A 135 -13.84 -4.77 -4.44
C PHE A 135 -13.94 -3.75 -5.58
N TYR A 136 -13.57 -4.13 -6.82
CA TYR A 136 -13.56 -3.19 -7.94
C TYR A 136 -14.95 -2.78 -8.44
N GLN A 137 -15.93 -3.67 -8.33
CA GLN A 137 -17.33 -3.37 -8.66
C GLN A 137 -18.15 -2.91 -7.45
N CYS A 138 -17.53 -2.78 -6.27
CA CYS A 138 -18.20 -2.31 -5.06
C CYS A 138 -18.70 -0.87 -5.21
N ASP A 139 -19.98 -0.65 -4.95
CA ASP A 139 -20.65 0.65 -5.03
C ASP A 139 -20.78 1.36 -3.67
N TRP A 140 -20.15 0.81 -2.63
CA TRP A 140 -20.23 1.39 -1.29
C TRP A 140 -19.57 2.77 -1.25
N PRO A 141 -20.21 3.76 -0.60
CA PRO A 141 -19.70 5.13 -0.53
C PRO A 141 -18.41 5.23 0.32
N GLU A 142 -18.25 4.32 1.27
CA GLU A 142 -17.06 4.16 2.10
C GLU A 142 -16.53 2.75 1.93
N GLN A 143 -15.21 2.64 1.78
CA GLN A 143 -14.51 1.37 1.54
C GLN A 143 -13.27 1.33 2.43
N HIS A 144 -13.38 0.63 3.56
CA HIS A 144 -12.31 0.39 4.51
C HIS A 144 -11.72 -0.99 4.27
N LEU A 145 -10.41 -1.07 4.08
CA LEU A 145 -9.69 -2.32 3.90
C LEU A 145 -8.91 -2.66 5.18
N GLU A 146 -9.15 -3.87 5.67
CA GLU A 146 -8.41 -4.49 6.77
C GLU A 146 -7.60 -5.67 6.22
N LEU A 147 -6.29 -5.52 6.23
CA LEU A 147 -5.35 -6.54 5.79
C LEU A 147 -4.65 -7.15 7.01
N LEU A 148 -4.89 -8.45 7.22
CA LEU A 148 -4.14 -9.26 8.18
C LEU A 148 -3.00 -9.98 7.46
N MET A 149 -1.77 -9.65 7.85
CA MET A 149 -0.55 -10.30 7.39
C MET A 149 -0.01 -11.22 8.49
N PRO A 150 0.06 -12.54 8.24
CA PRO A 150 0.64 -13.49 9.19
C PRO A 150 2.13 -13.22 9.46
N ALA A 151 2.60 -13.61 10.66
CA ALA A 151 3.99 -13.45 11.08
C ALA A 151 5.02 -14.00 10.07
N ASP A 152 4.74 -15.11 9.39
CA ASP A 152 5.69 -15.69 8.42
C ASP A 152 5.66 -15.00 7.05
N ARG A 153 4.69 -14.10 6.81
CA ARG A 153 4.62 -13.25 5.61
C ARG A 153 5.30 -11.90 5.81
N ILE A 154 5.67 -11.55 7.04
CA ILE A 154 6.30 -10.27 7.36
C ILE A 154 7.78 -10.45 7.69
N MET A 155 8.59 -9.47 7.32
CA MET A 155 10.00 -9.37 7.69
C MET A 155 10.14 -8.52 8.97
N GLY A 156 9.27 -8.80 9.94
CA GLY A 156 9.11 -8.06 11.18
C GLY A 156 9.03 -6.54 10.95
N TRP A 157 9.91 -5.82 11.64
CA TRP A 157 9.99 -4.35 11.59
C TRP A 157 10.26 -3.76 10.20
N LYS A 158 10.90 -4.49 9.29
CA LYS A 158 11.13 -3.98 7.93
C LYS A 158 9.82 -3.81 7.18
N THR A 159 8.89 -4.75 7.35
CA THR A 159 7.55 -4.66 6.74
C THR A 159 6.78 -3.49 7.33
N VAL A 160 6.85 -3.28 8.64
CA VAL A 160 6.18 -2.14 9.28
C VAL A 160 6.74 -0.80 8.77
N ALA A 161 8.07 -0.64 8.72
CA ALA A 161 8.70 0.56 8.17
C ALA A 161 8.31 0.78 6.69
N LEU A 162 8.32 -0.29 5.88
CA LEU A 162 7.88 -0.24 4.48
C LEU A 162 6.44 0.29 4.35
N ILE A 163 5.51 -0.25 5.14
CA ILE A 163 4.11 0.20 5.15
C ILE A 163 4.01 1.67 5.53
N LEU A 164 4.61 2.08 6.65
CA LEU A 164 4.58 3.47 7.10
C LEU A 164 5.17 4.41 6.05
N LYS A 165 6.22 3.99 5.35
CA LYS A 165 6.82 4.76 4.26
C LYS A 165 5.91 4.84 3.04
N THR A 166 5.25 3.76 2.65
CA THR A 166 4.27 3.72 1.55
C THR A 166 3.08 4.65 1.83
N PHE A 167 2.64 4.77 3.09
CA PHE A 167 1.61 5.73 3.48
C PHE A 167 2.14 7.14 3.80
N LYS A 168 3.44 7.39 3.59
CA LYS A 168 4.11 8.67 3.87
C LYS A 168 3.99 9.13 5.34
N ARG A 169 3.82 8.18 6.27
CA ARG A 169 3.87 8.44 7.71
C ARG A 169 5.29 8.63 8.23
N ILE A 170 6.30 8.16 7.48
CA ILE A 170 7.72 8.39 7.77
C ILE A 170 8.47 8.86 6.52
N SER A 171 9.54 9.65 6.72
CA SER A 171 10.43 10.09 5.64
C SER A 171 11.32 8.95 5.12
N ALA A 172 11.96 9.14 3.96
CA ALA A 172 12.89 8.16 3.40
C ALA A 172 14.16 7.97 4.27
N GLU A 173 14.63 9.06 4.88
CA GLU A 173 15.76 9.04 5.82
C GLU A 173 15.41 8.23 7.07
N ASN A 174 14.22 8.47 7.62
CA ASN A 174 13.68 7.76 8.76
C ASN A 174 13.48 6.27 8.47
N TRP A 175 12.98 5.93 7.29
CA TRP A 175 12.91 4.55 6.85
C TRP A 175 14.29 3.89 6.81
N CYS A 176 15.31 4.57 6.24
CA CYS A 176 16.67 4.06 6.23
C CYS A 176 17.21 3.83 7.65
N HIS A 177 16.93 4.74 8.59
CA HIS A 177 17.30 4.59 9.99
C HIS A 177 16.60 3.38 10.64
N MET A 178 15.29 3.24 10.49
CA MET A 178 14.53 2.11 11.04
C MET A 178 15.04 0.76 10.52
N VAL A 179 15.33 0.68 9.21
CA VAL A 179 15.88 -0.54 8.59
C VAL A 179 17.30 -0.83 9.09
N LYS A 180 18.12 0.21 9.33
CA LYS A 180 19.51 0.08 9.84
C LYS A 180 19.57 -0.28 11.33
N ILE A 181 18.71 0.29 12.17
CA ILE A 181 18.59 -0.04 13.61
C ILE A 181 18.32 -1.54 13.78
N GLY A 182 17.52 -2.08 12.88
CA GLY A 182 17.25 -3.50 12.74
C GLY A 182 18.44 -4.43 12.56
N LYS A 183 19.59 -3.94 12.07
CA LYS A 183 20.78 -4.77 11.88
C LYS A 183 21.62 -4.93 13.16
N LYS A 184 21.42 -4.08 14.17
CA LYS A 184 22.32 -3.97 15.35
C LYS A 184 21.73 -4.50 16.67
N LYS A 185 20.40 -4.61 16.79
CA LYS A 185 19.72 -5.18 17.98
C LYS A 185 18.85 -6.35 17.55
N LYS A 186 18.67 -7.38 18.41
CA LYS A 186 17.57 -8.36 18.25
C LYS A 186 16.29 -7.53 18.04
N PHE A 187 15.72 -7.59 16.86
CA PHE A 187 14.53 -6.79 16.53
C PHE A 187 13.46 -7.01 17.61
N PRO A 188 12.79 -5.94 18.06
CA PRO A 188 11.57 -6.11 18.84
C PRO A 188 10.59 -6.98 18.04
N ARG A 189 9.86 -7.84 18.76
CA ARG A 189 8.71 -8.54 18.19
C ARG A 189 7.71 -7.52 17.67
N VAL A 190 6.99 -7.86 16.59
CA VAL A 190 5.92 -7.00 16.05
C VAL A 190 4.73 -6.96 17.01
N ALA A 191 4.57 -7.98 17.86
CA ALA A 191 3.58 -7.98 18.93
C ALA A 191 3.68 -6.73 19.81
N GLY A 192 2.54 -6.04 20.00
CA GLY A 192 2.49 -4.82 20.81
C GLY A 192 2.99 -3.56 20.08
N LEU A 193 3.11 -3.62 18.75
CA LEU A 193 3.40 -2.46 17.92
C LEU A 193 2.41 -1.31 18.19
N ASP A 194 2.96 -0.17 18.62
CA ASP A 194 2.34 1.15 18.55
C ASP A 194 3.03 1.99 17.47
N TRP A 195 2.34 2.20 16.36
CA TRP A 195 2.89 2.97 15.24
C TRP A 195 2.93 4.47 15.53
N MET A 196 2.09 5.00 16.42
CA MET A 196 2.05 6.42 16.77
C MET A 196 3.27 6.80 17.62
N ALA A 197 3.64 5.96 18.59
CA ALA A 197 4.87 6.13 19.36
C ALA A 197 6.09 6.22 18.44
N ILE A 198 6.12 5.41 17.39
CA ILE A 198 7.23 5.42 16.42
C ILE A 198 7.21 6.66 15.56
N GLU A 199 6.04 7.10 15.11
CA GLU A 199 5.96 8.37 14.39
C GLU A 199 6.48 9.52 15.26
N ALA A 200 6.15 9.54 16.56
CA ALA A 200 6.63 10.54 17.51
C ALA A 200 8.14 10.45 17.80
N ASP A 201 8.71 9.25 17.89
CA ASP A 201 10.14 9.04 18.13
C ASP A 201 11.00 9.34 16.89
N VAL A 202 10.44 9.11 15.70
CA VAL A 202 11.18 9.13 14.44
C VAL A 202 10.97 10.43 13.67
N MET A 203 9.85 11.12 13.83
CA MET A 203 9.69 12.49 13.37
C MET A 203 10.31 13.44 14.39
N PRO A 204 11.26 14.31 14.03
CA PRO A 204 11.63 15.40 14.92
C PRO A 204 10.34 16.17 15.25
N LYS A 205 10.13 16.48 16.54
CA LYS A 205 9.15 17.52 16.92
C LYS A 205 9.44 18.69 15.98
N LYS A 206 8.42 19.18 15.27
CA LYS A 206 8.53 20.50 14.63
C LYS A 206 9.09 21.40 15.72
N GLU A 207 10.33 21.85 15.58
CA GLU A 207 10.76 23.02 16.31
C GLU A 207 9.68 24.04 16.00
N THR A 208 8.92 24.42 17.01
CA THR A 208 8.25 25.71 17.00
C THR A 208 9.38 26.69 16.76
N LEU A 209 9.61 27.01 15.48
CA LEU A 209 10.34 28.20 15.11
C LEU A 209 9.76 29.30 16.01
N PRO A 210 10.60 30.09 16.69
CA PRO A 210 10.12 31.20 17.50
C PRO A 210 9.10 31.96 16.65
N PRO A 211 7.96 32.39 17.23
CA PRO A 211 6.92 33.07 16.46
C PRO A 211 7.61 34.14 15.64
N THR A 212 7.61 33.96 14.31
CA THR A 212 8.07 34.99 13.40
C THR A 212 7.31 36.23 13.83
N PRO A 213 7.99 37.35 14.18
CA PRO A 213 7.29 38.55 14.59
C PRO A 213 6.19 38.80 13.57
N ALA A 214 4.95 38.92 14.04
CA ALA A 214 3.78 39.04 13.18
C ALA A 214 4.06 40.14 12.16
N MET A 215 4.24 39.73 10.90
CA MET A 215 4.48 40.69 9.83
C MET A 215 3.27 41.60 9.77
N THR A 216 3.53 42.91 9.71
CA THR A 216 2.46 43.86 9.50
C THR A 216 1.77 43.56 8.16
N PRO A 217 0.46 43.85 8.00
CA PRO A 217 -0.25 43.63 6.74
C PRO A 217 0.42 44.28 5.51
N GLU A 218 1.25 45.30 5.72
CA GLU A 218 2.04 45.96 4.69
C GLU A 218 3.26 45.14 4.25
N GLU A 219 3.94 44.48 5.18
CA GLU A 219 5.06 43.58 4.91
C GLU A 219 4.59 42.32 4.19
N GLU A 220 3.40 41.79 4.55
CA GLU A 220 2.80 40.65 3.85
C GLU A 220 2.45 40.99 2.40
N LYS A 221 1.87 42.18 2.16
CA LYS A 221 1.60 42.67 0.80
C LYS A 221 2.88 42.83 -0.01
N LYS A 222 3.95 43.38 0.57
CA LYS A 222 5.26 43.51 -0.09
C LYS A 222 5.85 42.14 -0.43
N MET A 223 5.85 41.20 0.50
CA MET A 223 6.32 39.84 0.29
C MET A 223 5.53 39.09 -0.79
N TYR A 224 4.20 39.21 -0.76
CA TYR A 224 3.33 38.66 -1.80
C TYR A 224 3.68 39.24 -3.17
N PHE A 225 3.83 40.57 -3.25
CA PHE A 225 4.19 41.26 -4.50
C PHE A 225 5.56 40.82 -5.04
N PHE A 226 6.59 40.72 -4.18
CA PHE A 226 7.90 40.20 -4.58
C PHE A 226 7.84 38.74 -5.05
N SER A 227 7.02 37.91 -4.41
CA SER A 227 6.82 36.52 -4.84
C SER A 227 6.19 36.43 -6.23
N GLN A 228 5.23 37.31 -6.53
CA GLN A 228 4.57 37.38 -7.84
C GLN A 228 5.54 37.88 -8.90
N GLN A 229 6.35 38.91 -8.60
CA GLN A 229 7.38 39.38 -9.52
C GLN A 229 8.41 38.30 -9.85
N LYS A 230 8.88 37.53 -8.86
CA LYS A 230 9.79 36.39 -9.09
C LYS A 230 9.16 35.33 -9.97
N LYS A 231 7.88 34.99 -9.76
CA LYS A 231 7.15 34.02 -10.61
C LYS A 231 7.01 34.51 -12.05
N ILE A 232 6.69 35.79 -12.24
CA ILE A 232 6.58 36.40 -13.57
C ILE A 232 7.93 36.42 -14.27
N ALA A 233 9.01 36.80 -13.57
CA ALA A 233 10.37 36.80 -14.10
C ALA A 233 10.82 35.38 -14.50
N ALA A 234 10.58 34.38 -13.65
CA ALA A 234 10.89 32.99 -13.95
C ALA A 234 10.12 32.47 -15.18
N LYS A 235 8.83 32.81 -15.29
CA LYS A 235 8.01 32.45 -16.45
C LYS A 235 8.51 33.12 -17.75
N ARG A 236 8.91 34.39 -17.68
CA ARG A 236 9.52 35.10 -18.82
C ARG A 236 10.85 34.49 -19.24
N ALA A 237 11.73 34.18 -18.29
CA ALA A 237 13.01 33.53 -18.55
C ALA A 237 12.82 32.14 -19.21
N TYR A 238 11.84 31.37 -18.73
CA TYR A 238 11.48 30.08 -19.33
C TYR A 238 10.98 30.22 -20.77
N HIS A 239 10.10 31.18 -21.06
CA HIS A 239 9.63 31.43 -22.42
C HIS A 239 10.73 31.97 -23.35
N GLN A 240 11.67 32.78 -22.83
CA GLN A 240 12.82 33.24 -23.59
C GLN A 240 13.78 32.09 -23.93
N GLN A 241 14.02 31.16 -23.00
CA GLN A 241 14.80 29.95 -23.27
C GLN A 241 14.13 29.07 -24.34
N LEU A 242 12.82 28.86 -24.27
CA LEU A 242 12.09 28.11 -25.28
C LEU A 242 12.14 28.77 -26.67
N ALA A 243 12.05 30.10 -26.74
CA ALA A 243 12.14 30.84 -27.99
C ALA A 243 13.55 30.85 -28.59
N ALA A 244 14.59 30.81 -27.76
CA ALA A 244 15.99 30.71 -28.20
C ALA A 244 16.35 29.31 -28.73
N LEU A 245 15.70 28.25 -28.24
CA LEU A 245 15.88 26.87 -28.70
C LEU A 245 15.10 26.54 -29.99
N ALA A 246 14.18 27.42 -30.40
CA ALA A 246 13.35 27.27 -31.60
C ALA A 246 13.87 28.05 -32.82
N ARG A 247 15.07 28.64 -32.71
CA ARG A 247 15.85 29.22 -33.82
C ARG A 247 17.05 28.35 -34.11
#